data_AF-A0A139NU54-F1
#
_entry.id   AF-A0A139NU54-F1
#
_cell.length_a   1.000
_cell.length_b   1.000
_cell.length_c   1.000
_cell.angle_alpha   90.00
_cell.angle_beta   90.00
_cell.angle_gamma   90.00
#
_symmetry.space_group_name_H-M   'P 1'
#
loop_
_entity.id
_entity.type
_entity.pdbx_description
1 polymer ?
#
loop_
_entity_poly.entity_id
_entity_poly.type
_entity_poly.pdbx_seq_one_letter_code
_entity_poly.pdbx_strand_id
1 'polypeptide(L)'
;MPKSESPVNRSEELNVLIIDKSEKIYREIQQLYKERDELVKAIEALDDPVENLIMRLYYINGHSIKEIERELPLSRRAIFYTKESAEEKILHTLHPPAL
;
A
#
# COMPACT_ATOMS: atom_id res chain seq x y z
N MET A 1 12.62 -51.89 16.03
CA MET A 1 11.44 -51.47 15.24
C MET A 1 11.40 -49.95 15.24
N PRO A 2 11.31 -49.26 14.08
CA PRO A 2 11.13 -47.82 14.10
C PRO A 2 9.68 -47.53 14.51
N LYS A 3 9.51 -46.66 15.51
CA LYS A 3 8.18 -46.19 15.94
C LYS A 3 7.56 -45.47 14.74
N SER A 4 6.46 -45.99 14.20
CA SER A 4 5.63 -45.27 13.24
C SER A 4 5.21 -43.97 13.87
N GLU A 5 5.56 -42.84 13.25
CA GLU A 5 5.05 -41.52 13.64
C GLU A 5 3.53 -41.59 13.75
N SER A 6 3.00 -41.32 14.94
CA SER A 6 1.57 -41.46 15.17
C SER A 6 0.83 -40.38 14.37
N PRO A 7 -0.33 -40.70 13.75
CA PRO A 7 -1.12 -39.72 12.98
C PRO A 7 -1.50 -38.47 13.79
N VAL A 8 -1.53 -38.59 15.12
CA VAL A 8 -1.77 -37.50 16.08
C VAL A 8 -0.67 -36.44 16.00
N ASN A 9 0.61 -36.84 16.01
CA ASN A 9 1.74 -35.90 15.88
C ASN A 9 1.70 -35.13 14.55
N ARG A 10 1.33 -35.80 13.46
CA ARG A 10 1.25 -35.16 12.14
C ARG A 10 0.15 -34.11 12.07
N SER A 11 -0.98 -34.35 12.74
CA SER A 11 -2.09 -33.39 12.82
C SER A 11 -1.71 -32.18 13.69
N GLU A 12 -1.04 -32.42 14.81
CA GLU A 12 -0.54 -31.36 15.69
C GLU A 12 0.50 -30.46 15.01
N GLU A 13 1.47 -31.05 14.30
CA GLU A 13 2.47 -30.31 13.52
C GLU A 13 1.83 -29.45 12.42
N LEU A 14 0.82 -29.98 11.73
CA LEU A 14 0.07 -29.21 10.73
C LEU A 14 -0.69 -28.04 11.35
N ASN A 15 -1.27 -28.23 12.54
CA ASN A 15 -1.98 -27.16 13.24
C ASN A 15 -1.03 -26.04 13.67
N VAL A 16 0.16 -26.38 14.19
CA VAL A 16 1.21 -25.39 14.52
C VAL A 16 1.61 -24.62 13.27
N LEU A 17 1.87 -25.31 12.15
CA LEU A 17 2.23 -24.67 10.88
C LEU A 17 1.13 -23.72 10.37
N ILE A 18 -0.15 -24.11 10.51
CA ILE A 18 -1.28 -23.28 10.12
C ILE A 18 -1.31 -22.00 10.97
N ILE A 19 -1.18 -22.13 12.29
CA ILE A 19 -1.17 -20.99 13.21
C ILE A 19 -0.02 -20.03 12.85
N ASP A 20 1.20 -20.53 12.67
CA ASP A 20 2.37 -19.71 12.33
C ASP A 20 2.15 -18.94 11.02
N LYS A 21 1.59 -19.61 10.00
CA LYS A 21 1.28 -18.97 8.71
C LYS A 21 0.17 -17.93 8.84
N SER A 22 -0.87 -18.22 9.61
CA SER A 22 -1.95 -17.29 9.87
C SER A 22 -1.45 -16.04 10.61
N GLU A 23 -0.59 -16.20 11.61
CA GLU A 23 0.06 -15.09 12.29
C GLU A 23 0.93 -14.25 11.35
N LYS A 24 1.71 -14.92 10.49
CA LYS A 24 2.54 -14.22 9.51
C LYS A 24 1.69 -13.38 8.56
N ILE A 25 0.62 -13.95 8.01
CA ILE A 25 -0.32 -13.23 7.12
C ILE A 25 -0.94 -12.05 7.87
N TYR A 26 -1.34 -12.24 9.14
CA TYR A 26 -1.89 -11.16 9.93
C TYR A 26 -0.90 -10.00 10.11
N ARG A 27 0.37 -10.31 10.41
CA ARG A 27 1.43 -9.28 10.53
C ARG A 27 1.68 -8.55 9.22
N GLU A 28 1.69 -9.26 8.08
CA GLU A 28 1.83 -8.65 6.75
C GLU A 28 0.66 -7.71 6.45
N ILE A 29 -0.57 -8.11 6.78
CA ILE A 29 -1.76 -7.26 6.64
C ILE A 29 -1.64 -5.99 7.50
N GLN A 30 -1.21 -6.12 8.77
CA GLN A 30 -1.02 -4.95 9.63
C GLN A 30 0.05 -3.99 9.09
N GLN A 31 1.13 -4.52 8.54
CA GLN A 31 2.18 -3.73 7.93
C GLN A 31 1.66 -2.97 6.69
N LEU A 32 0.89 -3.63 5.83
CA LEU A 32 0.25 -2.99 4.68
C LEU A 32 -0.73 -1.87 5.08
N TYR A 33 -1.50 -2.07 6.15
CA TYR A 33 -2.37 -1.01 6.67
C TYR A 33 -1.57 0.20 7.18
N LYS A 34 -0.45 -0.04 7.85
CA LYS A 34 0.44 1.02 8.32
C LYS A 34 1.05 1.79 7.14
N GLU A 35 1.59 1.10 6.14
CA GLU A 35 2.16 1.72 4.93
C GLU A 35 1.11 2.54 4.17
N ARG A 36 -0.12 2.02 4.06
CA ARG A 36 -1.25 2.78 3.50
C ARG A 36 -1.51 4.07 4.29
N ASP A 37 -1.55 4.00 5.61
CA ASP A 37 -1.84 5.17 6.45
C ASP A 37 -0.72 6.22 6.35
N GLU A 38 0.53 5.80 6.22
CA GLU A 38 1.68 6.68 5.96
C GLU A 38 1.57 7.36 4.59
N LEU A 39 1.20 6.61 3.53
CA LEU A 39 0.97 7.17 2.21
C LEU A 39 -0.18 8.18 2.20
N VAL A 40 -1.32 7.86 2.85
CA VAL A 40 -2.45 8.78 2.95
C VAL A 40 -2.04 10.08 3.63
N LYS A 41 -1.30 10.01 4.73
CA LYS A 41 -0.78 11.20 5.42
C LYS A 41 0.16 12.01 4.54
N ALA A 42 1.03 11.36 3.77
CA ALA A 42 1.94 12.05 2.86
C ALA A 42 1.18 12.78 1.73
N ILE A 43 0.11 12.17 1.20
CA ILE A 43 -0.79 12.81 0.24
C ILE A 43 -1.48 14.01 0.89
N GLU A 44 -2.02 13.85 2.10
CA GLU A 44 -2.70 14.92 2.85
C GLU A 44 -1.80 16.08 3.24
N ALA A 45 -0.47 15.87 3.28
CA ALA A 45 0.53 16.88 3.55
C ALA A 45 1.00 17.67 2.31
N LEU A 46 0.54 17.33 1.10
CA LEU A 46 0.85 18.10 -0.11
C LEU A 46 0.23 19.50 -0.04
N ASP A 47 1.04 20.53 -0.30
CA ASP A 47 0.60 21.94 -0.25
C ASP A 47 -0.33 22.32 -1.42
N ASP A 48 -0.15 21.72 -2.59
CA ASP A 48 -1.00 21.99 -3.76
C ASP A 48 -2.29 21.17 -3.68
N PRO A 49 -3.47 21.81 -3.57
CA PRO A 49 -4.74 21.10 -3.49
C PRO A 49 -5.06 20.28 -4.74
N VAL A 50 -4.53 20.65 -5.91
CA VAL A 50 -4.70 19.90 -7.16
C VAL A 50 -3.86 18.62 -7.14
N GLU A 51 -2.62 18.70 -6.67
CA GLU A 51 -1.76 17.52 -6.45
C GLU A 51 -2.42 16.56 -5.45
N ASN A 52 -2.86 17.08 -4.31
CA ASN A 52 -3.58 16.31 -3.30
C ASN A 52 -4.79 15.58 -3.90
N LEU A 53 -5.66 16.32 -4.61
CA LEU A 53 -6.87 15.76 -5.20
C LEU A 53 -6.57 14.66 -6.22
N ILE A 54 -5.62 14.90 -7.14
CA ILE A 54 -5.21 13.91 -8.13
C ILE A 54 -4.64 12.66 -7.46
N MET A 55 -3.80 12.83 -6.44
CA MET A 55 -3.18 11.71 -5.71
C MET A 55 -4.21 10.90 -4.92
N ARG A 56 -5.20 11.54 -4.29
CA ARG A 56 -6.32 10.84 -3.64
C ARG A 56 -7.12 10.02 -4.66
N LEU A 57 -7.53 10.62 -5.77
CA LEU A 57 -8.30 9.93 -6.80
C LEU A 57 -7.53 8.72 -7.36
N TYR A 58 -6.23 8.88 -7.59
CA TYR A 58 -5.41 7.81 -8.16
C TYR A 58 -5.11 6.69 -7.15
N TYR A 59 -4.54 7.01 -5.98
CA TYR A 59 -4.02 6.02 -5.04
C TYR A 59 -5.02 5.54 -4.00
N ILE A 60 -6.00 6.37 -3.63
CA ILE A 60 -7.00 6.04 -2.60
C ILE A 60 -8.29 5.54 -3.26
N ASN A 61 -8.80 6.27 -4.26
CA ASN A 61 -10.03 5.89 -4.96
C ASN A 61 -9.79 4.86 -6.09
N GLY A 62 -8.53 4.67 -6.51
CA GLY A 62 -8.18 3.69 -7.54
C GLY A 62 -8.58 4.09 -8.96
N HIS A 63 -8.81 5.39 -9.21
CA HIS A 63 -9.18 5.88 -10.53
C HIS A 63 -7.97 5.83 -11.48
N SER A 64 -8.20 5.39 -12.71
CA SER A 64 -7.23 5.58 -13.79
C SER A 64 -7.13 7.06 -14.16
N ILE A 65 -6.01 7.47 -14.77
CA ILE A 65 -5.83 8.85 -15.28
C ILE A 65 -6.98 9.26 -16.22
N LYS A 66 -7.52 8.31 -17.00
CA LYS A 66 -8.65 8.56 -17.91
C LYS A 66 -9.97 8.80 -17.17
N GLU A 67 -10.15 8.22 -16.00
CA GLU A 67 -11.31 8.49 -15.14
C GLU A 67 -11.16 9.85 -14.46
N ILE A 68 -9.96 10.16 -13.96
CA ILE A 68 -9.63 11.48 -13.39
C ILE A 68 -9.86 12.60 -14.40
N GLU A 69 -9.46 12.42 -15.66
CA GLU A 69 -9.70 13.38 -16.76
C GLU A 69 -11.19 13.65 -17.01
N ARG A 70 -12.09 12.70 -16.69
CA ARG A 70 -13.53 12.91 -16.82
C ARG A 70 -14.13 13.66 -15.63
N GLU A 71 -13.46 13.64 -14.49
CA GLU A 71 -13.92 14.25 -13.24
C GLU A 71 -13.36 15.66 -13.04
N LEU A 72 -12.16 15.93 -13.56
CA LEU A 72 -11.48 17.20 -13.41
C LEU A 72 -11.42 17.96 -14.73
N PRO A 73 -11.52 19.31 -14.73
CA PRO A 73 -11.35 20.14 -15.92
C PRO A 73 -9.86 20.29 -16.30
N LEU A 74 -9.11 19.20 -16.30
CA LEU A 74 -7.67 19.15 -16.60
C LEU A 74 -7.43 18.19 -17.76
N SER A 75 -6.51 18.56 -18.65
CA SER A 75 -6.05 17.64 -19.70
C SER A 75 -5.34 16.43 -19.09
N ARG A 76 -5.41 15.27 -19.75
CA ARG A 76 -4.61 14.09 -19.39
C ARG A 76 -3.13 14.39 -19.19
N ARG A 77 -2.56 15.28 -20.00
CA ARG A 77 -1.15 15.69 -19.89
C ARG A 77 -0.89 16.42 -18.58
N ALA A 78 -1.74 17.39 -18.22
CA ALA A 78 -1.64 18.10 -16.95
C ALA A 78 -1.75 17.14 -15.76
N ILE A 79 -2.74 16.24 -15.77
CA ILE A 79 -2.92 15.24 -14.70
C ILE A 79 -1.66 14.38 -14.53
N PHE A 80 -1.05 13.95 -15.64
CA PHE A 80 0.16 13.14 -15.60
C PHE A 80 1.34 13.89 -14.95
N TYR A 81 1.65 15.12 -15.39
CA TYR A 81 2.77 15.88 -14.83
C TYR A 81 2.52 16.33 -13.38
N THR A 82 1.28 16.70 -13.04
CA THR A 82 0.93 17.03 -11.65
C THR A 82 1.08 15.81 -10.74
N LYS A 83 0.68 14.62 -11.20
CA LYS A 83 0.91 13.36 -10.48
C LYS A 83 2.42 13.07 -10.31
N GLU A 84 3.22 13.16 -11.37
CA GLU A 84 4.68 12.94 -11.26
C GLU A 84 5.34 13.90 -10.27
N SER A 85 4.99 15.20 -10.32
CA SER A 85 5.53 16.18 -9.39
C SER A 85 5.13 15.89 -7.93
N ALA A 86 3.88 15.51 -7.70
CA ALA A 86 3.40 15.13 -6.38
C ALA A 86 4.10 13.87 -5.83
N GLU A 87 4.38 12.90 -6.71
CA GLU A 87 5.12 11.67 -6.35
C GLU A 87 6.55 11.96 -5.92
N GLU A 88 7.25 12.86 -6.62
CA GLU A 88 8.58 13.30 -6.22
C GLU A 88 8.56 13.93 -4.82
N LYS A 89 7.60 14.82 -4.54
CA LYS A 89 7.45 15.47 -3.22
C LYS A 89 7.15 14.46 -2.11
N ILE A 90 6.25 13.51 -2.36
CA ILE A 90 5.93 12.45 -1.41
C ILE A 90 7.15 11.56 -1.17
N LEU A 91 7.89 11.18 -2.21
CA LEU A 91 9.07 10.34 -2.08
C LEU A 91 10.15 11.02 -1.22
N HIS A 92 10.39 12.32 -1.42
CA HIS A 92 11.30 13.09 -0.57
C HIS A 92 10.84 13.16 0.90
N THR A 93 9.53 13.15 1.14
CA THR A 93 8.94 13.20 2.48
C THR A 93 9.05 11.86 3.20
N LEU A 94 8.73 10.76 2.51
CA LEU A 94 8.76 9.42 3.08
C LEU A 94 10.21 8.90 3.23
N HIS A 95 11.08 9.23 2.28
CA HIS A 95 12.46 8.75 2.20
C HIS A 95 13.41 9.95 2.02
N PRO A 96 13.69 10.70 3.09
CA PRO A 96 14.61 11.84 3.00
C PRO A 96 16.00 11.34 2.55
N PRO A 97 16.66 12.03 1.59
CA PRO A 97 18.00 11.66 1.17
C PRO A 97 18.94 11.67 2.37
N ALA A 98 19.77 10.63 2.49
CA ALA A 98 20.79 10.56 3.54
C ALA A 98 21.71 11.79 3.44
N LEU A 99 21.89 12.49 4.57
CA LEU A 99 22.78 13.66 4.72
C LEU A 99 24.24 13.31 4.38
#